data_AF-A0A9E3EP56-F1
#
_entry.id   AF-A0A9E3EP56-F1
#
_cell.length_a   1.000
_cell.length_b   1.000
_cell.length_c   1.000
_cell.angle_alpha   90.00
_cell.angle_beta   90.00
_cell.angle_gamma   90.00
#
_symmetry.space_group_name_H-M   'P 1'
#
loop_
_entity.id
_entity.type
_entity.pdbx_description
1 polymer ?
#
loop_
_entity_poly.entity_id
_entity_poly.type
_entity_poly.pdbx_seq_one_letter_code
_entity_poly.pdbx_strand_id
1 'polypeptide(L)'
;MLEQQERPSHNSQESDGQQITKLEGIRQKVFMDRYSLKDPSGKPLEFYPEHLWARVARGIASIETTEEKRKEWEKKFFGALTDFQFVPGGRILAGAGSGHQVTYYNCMPPDQEVLTADGYRPISEIKVGDLVVTHRNRLRPVLHRFERETEEPLYIIRPKKVGYDDLRLTGDHKVYVVRSEWVNKHKSRDGLRLQQEPDWIPAKEIKPGDYVAVAYNGEESSPNTINLHDYISGYEAKDGKLFKATTRGDHGYVSEWGTHYKIQDRLELDGELCYLFGRWLGDGCVTHRTGTDIPSGIKIVFGLDEKNEIQEIARIIEAKFGIEPSIKLSSTERWYDLWVNSMPIGEFFKALFGCYSYGKQIPDQLMHLSTELTLELLRGLFSADGYISDNKLGIVLANRTLTTQIHQLL
;
A
#
# COMPACT_ATOMS: atom_id res chain seq x y z
N MET A 1 -29.45 11.29 3.53
CA MET A 1 -30.31 10.62 4.53
C MET A 1 -30.66 9.26 3.96
N LEU A 2 -30.05 8.20 4.47
CA LEU A 2 -30.38 6.83 4.07
C LEU A 2 -31.68 6.46 4.78
N GLU A 3 -32.78 6.38 4.04
CA GLU A 3 -34.01 5.78 4.52
C GLU A 3 -33.70 4.36 4.98
N GLN A 4 -33.88 4.13 6.27
CA GLN A 4 -33.87 2.80 6.86
C GLN A 4 -35.04 2.04 6.23
N GLN A 5 -34.73 1.12 5.30
CA GLN A 5 -35.71 0.11 4.90
C GLN A 5 -36.17 -0.63 6.17
N GLU A 6 -37.49 -0.68 6.36
CA GLU A 6 -38.13 -1.29 7.51
C GLU A 6 -37.61 -2.72 7.72
N ARG A 7 -37.21 -3.00 8.96
CA ARG A 7 -36.87 -4.34 9.42
C ARG A 7 -38.14 -5.20 9.37
N PRO A 8 -38.16 -6.36 8.68
CA PRO A 8 -39.23 -7.31 8.87
C PRO A 8 -39.17 -7.80 10.31
N SER A 9 -40.30 -7.74 11.00
CA SER A 9 -40.50 -8.36 12.30
C SER A 9 -40.17 -9.85 12.23
N HIS A 10 -39.47 -10.33 13.25
CA HIS A 10 -39.14 -11.74 13.40
C HIS A 10 -40.44 -12.50 13.70
N ASN A 11 -41.16 -12.88 12.65
CA ASN A 11 -42.33 -13.74 12.77
C ASN A 11 -41.85 -15.19 12.66
N SER A 12 -41.82 -15.85 13.80
CA SER A 12 -41.74 -17.31 13.95
C SER A 12 -43.04 -17.92 13.44
N GLN A 13 -43.21 -17.97 12.13
CA GLN A 13 -44.20 -18.83 11.49
C GLN A 13 -43.48 -19.67 10.44
N GLU A 14 -43.22 -20.91 10.83
CA GLU A 14 -43.01 -22.03 9.93
C GLU A 14 -44.19 -22.07 8.95
N SER A 15 -43.96 -21.66 7.71
CA SER A 15 -44.92 -21.82 6.62
C SER A 15 -44.35 -22.79 5.58
N ASP A 16 -44.99 -23.96 5.49
CA ASP A 16 -45.03 -24.92 4.39
C ASP A 16 -43.71 -25.40 3.76
N GLY A 17 -43.25 -26.57 4.22
CA GLY A 17 -42.77 -27.63 3.33
C GLY A 17 -41.41 -27.46 2.63
N GLN A 18 -40.62 -26.42 2.90
CA GLN A 18 -39.27 -26.33 2.33
C GLN A 18 -38.31 -27.27 3.08
N GLN A 19 -37.82 -28.27 2.36
CA GLN A 19 -36.80 -29.21 2.83
C GLN A 19 -35.50 -28.45 3.08
N ILE A 20 -35.09 -28.29 4.35
CA ILE A 20 -33.86 -27.58 4.73
C ILE A 20 -32.67 -28.51 4.53
N THR A 21 -31.69 -28.09 3.72
CA THR A 21 -30.46 -28.87 3.51
C THR A 21 -29.52 -28.72 4.71
N LYS A 22 -29.39 -29.80 5.50
CA LYS A 22 -28.38 -29.88 6.56
C LYS A 22 -27.06 -30.35 5.98
N LEU A 23 -26.07 -29.45 6.00
CA LEU A 23 -24.70 -29.78 5.63
C LEU A 23 -23.93 -30.29 6.86
N GLU A 24 -23.06 -31.28 6.66
CA GLU A 24 -22.21 -31.84 7.70
C GLU A 24 -20.72 -31.81 7.31
N GLY A 25 -19.85 -31.88 8.31
CA GLY A 25 -18.40 -31.97 8.14
C GLY A 25 -17.81 -30.81 7.33
N ILE A 26 -16.97 -31.14 6.34
CA ILE A 26 -16.27 -30.12 5.54
C ILE A 26 -17.23 -29.23 4.74
N ARG A 27 -18.39 -29.76 4.32
CA ARG A 27 -19.38 -29.00 3.54
C ARG A 27 -20.01 -27.90 4.39
N GLN A 28 -20.36 -28.22 5.63
CA GLN A 28 -20.85 -27.26 6.59
C GLN A 28 -19.80 -26.18 6.86
N LYS A 29 -18.56 -26.61 7.14
CA LYS A 29 -17.46 -25.68 7.41
C LYS A 29 -17.25 -24.70 6.25
N VAL A 30 -17.15 -25.20 5.02
CA VAL A 30 -16.96 -24.35 3.83
C VAL A 30 -18.13 -23.38 3.64
N PHE A 31 -19.38 -23.85 3.83
CA PHE A 31 -20.55 -22.99 3.74
C PHE A 31 -20.52 -21.86 4.77
N MET A 32 -20.31 -22.20 6.05
CA MET A 32 -20.25 -21.23 7.15
C MET A 32 -19.08 -20.26 7.01
N ASP A 33 -17.95 -20.71 6.49
CA ASP A 33 -16.76 -19.88 6.32
C ASP A 33 -16.90 -18.91 5.14
N ARG A 34 -17.38 -19.40 3.98
CA ARG A 34 -17.26 -18.68 2.69
C ARG A 34 -18.55 -18.08 2.14
N TYR A 35 -19.72 -18.60 2.50
CA TYR A 35 -20.97 -18.24 1.82
C TYR A 35 -22.06 -17.72 2.75
N SER A 36 -22.08 -18.15 4.02
CA SER A 36 -22.97 -17.60 5.03
C SER A 36 -22.76 -16.10 5.18
N LEU A 37 -23.84 -15.32 5.05
CA LEU A 37 -23.84 -13.94 5.51
C LEU A 37 -23.58 -13.89 7.02
N LYS A 38 -22.79 -12.91 7.45
CA LYS A 38 -22.44 -12.66 8.86
C LYS A 38 -22.77 -11.21 9.20
N ASP A 39 -23.09 -10.98 10.47
CA ASP A 39 -23.21 -9.62 10.99
C ASP A 39 -21.83 -8.96 11.17
N PRO A 40 -21.76 -7.66 11.51
CA PRO A 40 -20.48 -6.96 11.72
C PRO A 40 -19.60 -7.54 12.84
N SER A 41 -20.16 -8.35 13.76
CA SER A 41 -19.41 -9.05 14.81
C SER A 41 -18.87 -10.42 14.36
N GLY A 42 -19.15 -10.81 13.11
CA GLY A 42 -18.75 -12.09 12.53
C GLY A 42 -19.70 -13.23 12.83
N LYS A 43 -20.84 -12.98 13.47
CA LYS A 43 -21.83 -14.02 13.80
C LYS A 43 -22.64 -14.39 12.55
N PRO A 44 -22.80 -15.69 12.22
CA PRO A 44 -23.61 -16.11 11.08
C PRO A 44 -25.08 -15.69 11.21
N LEU A 45 -25.62 -15.16 10.12
CA LEU A 45 -27.04 -14.87 9.92
C LEU A 45 -27.71 -15.95 9.05
N GLU A 46 -26.92 -16.71 8.28
CA GLU A 46 -27.37 -17.77 7.38
C GLU A 46 -26.79 -19.11 7.81
N PHE A 47 -27.63 -20.12 7.96
CA PHE A 47 -27.21 -21.44 8.45
C PHE A 47 -27.40 -22.56 7.42
N TYR A 48 -28.18 -22.29 6.37
CA TYR A 48 -28.56 -23.26 5.36
C TYR A 48 -28.42 -22.68 3.94
N PRO A 49 -28.09 -23.49 2.93
CA PRO A 49 -28.01 -23.06 1.53
C PRO A 49 -29.25 -22.31 1.04
N GLU A 50 -30.44 -22.68 1.51
CA GLU A 50 -31.70 -22.05 1.13
C GLU A 50 -31.79 -20.59 1.59
N HIS A 51 -31.18 -20.23 2.73
CA HIS A 51 -31.10 -18.84 3.17
C HIS A 51 -30.22 -18.01 2.22
N LEU A 52 -29.05 -18.58 1.86
CA LEU A 52 -28.13 -18.01 0.89
C LEU A 52 -28.83 -17.81 -0.47
N TRP A 53 -29.52 -18.84 -0.99
CA TRP A 53 -30.20 -18.76 -2.27
C TRP A 53 -31.35 -17.75 -2.26
N ALA A 54 -32.12 -17.68 -1.16
CA ALA A 54 -33.18 -16.67 -1.01
C ALA A 54 -32.60 -15.26 -1.02
N ARG A 55 -31.50 -15.01 -0.30
CA ARG A 55 -30.79 -13.73 -0.31
C ARG A 55 -30.29 -13.39 -1.72
N VAL A 56 -29.62 -14.33 -2.39
CA VAL A 56 -29.05 -14.13 -3.73
C VAL A 56 -30.16 -13.83 -4.73
N ALA A 57 -31.23 -14.62 -4.74
CA ALA A 57 -32.37 -14.44 -5.63
C ALA A 57 -33.02 -13.06 -5.45
N ARG A 58 -33.27 -12.65 -4.20
CA ARG A 58 -33.80 -11.31 -3.88
C ARG A 58 -32.85 -10.20 -4.31
N GLY A 59 -31.57 -10.38 -4.04
CA GLY A 59 -30.52 -9.41 -4.38
C GLY A 59 -30.34 -9.21 -5.89
N ILE A 60 -30.51 -10.26 -6.69
CA ILE A 60 -30.46 -10.16 -8.15
C ILE A 60 -31.77 -9.54 -8.67
N ALA A 61 -32.92 -10.00 -8.18
CA ALA A 61 -34.22 -9.53 -8.64
C ALA A 61 -34.48 -8.04 -8.31
N SER A 62 -33.80 -7.45 -7.32
CA SER A 62 -34.02 -6.06 -6.93
C SER A 62 -33.74 -5.02 -8.02
N ILE A 63 -33.00 -5.39 -9.07
CA ILE A 63 -32.72 -4.49 -10.21
C ILE A 63 -33.95 -4.27 -11.09
N GLU A 64 -34.95 -5.16 -11.02
CA GLU A 64 -36.19 -5.06 -11.79
C GLU A 64 -36.97 -3.80 -11.45
N THR A 65 -37.68 -3.26 -12.44
CA THR A 65 -38.27 -1.92 -12.37
C THR A 65 -39.53 -1.83 -11.53
N THR A 66 -40.34 -2.89 -11.47
CA THR A 66 -41.60 -2.91 -10.72
C THR A 66 -41.57 -3.96 -9.61
N GLU A 67 -42.37 -3.76 -8.57
CA GLU A 67 -42.44 -4.70 -7.45
C GLU A 67 -42.96 -6.08 -7.88
N GLU A 68 -43.89 -6.13 -8.83
CA GLU A 68 -44.41 -7.36 -9.40
C GLU A 68 -43.30 -8.14 -10.11
N LYS A 69 -42.48 -7.46 -10.91
CA LYS A 69 -41.33 -8.08 -11.58
C LYS A 69 -40.28 -8.54 -10.60
N ARG A 70 -39.98 -7.75 -9.55
CA ARG A 70 -39.05 -8.16 -8.48
C ARG A 70 -39.50 -9.47 -7.84
N LYS A 71 -40.78 -9.59 -7.47
CA LYS A 71 -41.34 -10.82 -6.88
C LYS A 71 -41.33 -12.00 -7.86
N GLU A 72 -41.71 -11.74 -9.12
CA GLU A 72 -41.69 -12.76 -10.17
C GLU A 72 -40.27 -13.32 -10.37
N TRP A 73 -39.29 -12.44 -10.53
CA TRP A 73 -37.90 -12.82 -10.77
C TRP A 73 -37.23 -13.41 -9.54
N GLU A 74 -37.50 -12.92 -8.32
CA GLU A 74 -37.01 -13.54 -7.08
C GLU A 74 -37.44 -15.01 -7.02
N LYS A 75 -38.72 -15.31 -7.31
CA LYS A 75 -39.22 -16.69 -7.35
C LYS A 75 -38.53 -17.54 -8.42
N LYS A 76 -38.33 -17.00 -9.63
CA LYS A 76 -37.66 -17.71 -10.74
C LYS A 76 -36.20 -17.99 -10.41
N PHE A 77 -35.45 -17.00 -9.91
CA PHE A 77 -34.05 -17.16 -9.54
C PHE A 77 -33.89 -18.13 -8.38
N PHE A 78 -34.73 -18.03 -7.34
CA PHE A 78 -34.70 -18.98 -6.23
C PHE A 78 -34.90 -20.41 -6.73
N GLY A 79 -35.92 -20.63 -7.57
CA GLY A 79 -36.17 -21.94 -8.20
C GLY A 79 -34.96 -22.46 -8.99
N ALA A 80 -34.36 -21.63 -9.84
CA ALA A 80 -33.19 -22.01 -10.63
C ALA A 80 -31.96 -22.36 -9.78
N LEU A 81 -31.78 -21.69 -8.64
CA LEU A 81 -30.70 -21.96 -7.69
C LEU A 81 -30.94 -23.25 -6.90
N THR A 82 -32.17 -23.46 -6.41
CA THR A 82 -32.55 -24.66 -5.63
C THR A 82 -32.57 -25.94 -6.47
N ASP A 83 -32.94 -25.83 -7.75
CA ASP A 83 -32.99 -26.96 -8.69
C ASP A 83 -31.66 -27.16 -9.44
N PHE A 84 -30.60 -26.44 -9.05
CA PHE A 84 -29.27 -26.47 -9.67
C PHE A 84 -29.25 -26.24 -11.20
N GLN A 85 -30.32 -25.67 -11.76
CA GLN A 85 -30.36 -25.24 -13.17
C GLN A 85 -29.29 -24.17 -13.45
N PHE A 86 -28.91 -23.43 -12.41
CA PHE A 86 -27.85 -22.44 -12.44
C PHE A 86 -27.07 -22.41 -11.13
N VAL A 87 -25.75 -22.47 -11.19
CA VAL A 87 -24.85 -22.32 -10.03
C VAL A 87 -23.93 -21.12 -10.25
N PRO A 88 -24.23 -19.96 -9.62
CA PRO A 88 -23.43 -18.77 -9.82
C PRO A 88 -22.05 -18.90 -9.15
N GLY A 89 -21.09 -18.11 -9.66
CA GLY A 89 -19.75 -18.04 -9.07
C GLY A 89 -19.78 -17.59 -7.60
N GLY A 90 -18.76 -18.01 -6.85
CA GLY A 90 -18.72 -17.83 -5.39
C GLY A 90 -18.88 -16.39 -4.89
N ARG A 91 -18.42 -15.37 -5.65
CA ARG A 91 -18.62 -13.94 -5.31
C ARG A 91 -20.07 -13.51 -5.36
N ILE A 92 -20.84 -14.05 -6.30
CA ILE A 92 -22.26 -13.75 -6.45
C ILE A 92 -23.01 -14.41 -5.29
N LEU A 93 -22.66 -15.66 -4.96
CA LEU A 93 -23.20 -16.34 -3.79
C LEU A 93 -22.92 -15.57 -2.49
N ALA A 94 -21.66 -15.21 -2.23
CA ALA A 94 -21.30 -14.47 -1.02
C ALA A 94 -21.83 -13.02 -1.00
N GLY A 95 -22.01 -12.40 -2.17
CA GLY A 95 -22.25 -10.97 -2.31
C GLY A 95 -23.69 -10.54 -2.56
N ALA A 96 -24.42 -11.26 -3.41
CA ALA A 96 -25.74 -10.83 -3.89
C ALA A 96 -26.73 -10.67 -2.74
N GLY A 97 -27.34 -9.50 -2.59
CA GLY A 97 -28.32 -9.24 -1.52
C GLY A 97 -27.74 -9.11 -0.10
N SER A 98 -26.40 -9.09 0.06
CA SER A 98 -25.76 -8.96 1.37
C SER A 98 -25.68 -7.52 1.90
N GLY A 99 -25.97 -6.52 1.06
CA GLY A 99 -25.75 -5.10 1.38
C GLY A 99 -24.27 -4.67 1.28
N HIS A 100 -23.34 -5.60 1.11
CA HIS A 100 -21.96 -5.27 0.78
C HIS A 100 -21.89 -4.66 -0.63
N GLN A 101 -21.12 -3.58 -0.79
CA GLN A 101 -20.82 -3.02 -2.12
C GLN A 101 -19.75 -3.86 -2.83
N VAL A 102 -20.17 -5.03 -3.31
CA VAL A 102 -19.34 -5.95 -4.09
C VAL A 102 -19.83 -6.02 -5.52
N THR A 103 -18.91 -5.95 -6.48
CA THR A 103 -19.31 -5.68 -7.87
C THR A 103 -19.66 -6.89 -8.74
N TYR A 104 -19.71 -8.17 -8.34
CA TYR A 104 -20.04 -9.33 -9.22
C TYR A 104 -19.21 -9.55 -10.55
N TYR A 105 -18.79 -8.51 -11.29
CA TYR A 105 -18.24 -8.50 -12.65
C TYR A 105 -17.14 -7.43 -12.85
N ASN A 106 -16.03 -7.49 -12.10
CA ASN A 106 -14.89 -6.59 -12.31
C ASN A 106 -13.59 -7.38 -12.48
N CYS A 107 -12.90 -7.15 -13.58
CA CYS A 107 -11.56 -7.70 -13.82
C CYS A 107 -10.64 -6.64 -14.45
N MET A 108 -9.34 -6.95 -14.46
CA MET A 108 -8.29 -6.25 -15.20
C MET A 108 -7.56 -7.32 -16.04
N PRO A 109 -6.93 -6.97 -17.17
CA PRO A 109 -6.12 -7.94 -17.90
C PRO A 109 -4.93 -8.40 -17.04
N PRO A 110 -4.40 -9.61 -17.27
CA PRO A 110 -3.41 -10.25 -16.38
C PRO A 110 -2.11 -9.44 -16.19
N ASP A 111 -1.76 -8.62 -17.18
CA ASP A 111 -0.58 -7.77 -17.20
C ASP A 111 -0.82 -6.36 -16.64
N GLN A 112 -2.05 -6.01 -16.25
CA GLN A 112 -2.31 -4.74 -15.56
C GLN A 112 -1.59 -4.75 -14.22
N GLU A 113 -0.78 -3.72 -13.98
CA GLU A 113 -0.04 -3.61 -12.74
C GLU A 113 -0.86 -3.02 -11.61
N VAL A 114 -0.58 -3.51 -10.40
CA VAL A 114 -1.14 -3.06 -9.13
C VAL A 114 0.01 -2.66 -8.23
N LEU A 115 -0.15 -1.54 -7.52
CA LEU A 115 0.84 -1.07 -6.57
C LEU A 115 0.77 -1.91 -5.28
N THR A 116 1.87 -2.59 -4.97
CA THR A 116 2.07 -3.41 -3.76
C THR A 116 3.05 -2.73 -2.80
N ALA A 117 3.25 -3.31 -1.61
CA ALA A 117 4.24 -2.83 -0.64
C ALA A 117 5.66 -2.72 -1.23
N ASP A 118 6.01 -3.62 -2.16
CA ASP A 118 7.36 -3.70 -2.75
C ASP A 118 7.42 -3.09 -4.18
N GLY A 119 6.38 -2.33 -4.57
CA GLY A 119 6.26 -1.70 -5.89
C GLY A 119 5.20 -2.32 -6.80
N TYR A 120 5.23 -1.98 -8.08
CA TYR A 120 4.25 -2.46 -9.06
C TYR A 120 4.49 -3.93 -9.42
N ARG A 121 3.41 -4.71 -9.43
CA ARG A 121 3.41 -6.11 -9.88
C ARG A 121 2.19 -6.36 -10.77
N PRO A 122 2.30 -7.21 -11.80
CA PRO A 122 1.15 -7.63 -12.58
C PRO A 122 0.07 -8.25 -11.68
N ILE A 123 -1.20 -7.93 -11.93
CA ILE A 123 -2.33 -8.44 -11.13
C ILE A 123 -2.40 -9.98 -11.15
N SER A 124 -1.92 -10.61 -12.22
CA SER A 124 -1.81 -12.07 -12.35
C SER A 124 -0.80 -12.72 -11.41
N GLU A 125 0.14 -11.96 -10.85
CA GLU A 125 1.15 -12.45 -9.90
C GLU A 125 0.76 -12.23 -8.44
N ILE A 126 -0.26 -11.41 -8.19
CA ILE A 126 -0.74 -11.09 -6.85
C ILE A 126 -1.34 -12.34 -6.19
N LYS A 127 -1.00 -12.54 -4.92
CA LYS A 127 -1.44 -13.67 -4.09
C LYS A 127 -2.26 -13.18 -2.89
N VAL A 128 -3.09 -14.07 -2.35
CA VAL A 128 -3.76 -13.82 -1.07
C VAL A 128 -2.71 -13.63 0.01
N GLY A 129 -2.83 -12.57 0.79
CA GLY A 129 -1.85 -12.14 1.80
C GLY A 129 -0.90 -11.03 1.34
N ASP A 130 -0.69 -10.85 0.03
CA ASP A 130 0.12 -9.74 -0.48
C ASP A 130 -0.50 -8.40 -0.05
N LEU A 131 0.35 -7.42 0.29
CA LEU A 131 -0.09 -6.08 0.68
C LEU A 131 -0.20 -5.18 -0.55
N VAL A 132 -1.39 -4.60 -0.77
CA VAL A 132 -1.67 -3.68 -1.88
C VAL A 132 -2.07 -2.30 -1.37
N VAL A 133 -1.72 -1.27 -2.13
CA VAL A 133 -2.08 0.12 -1.82
C VAL A 133 -3.55 0.36 -2.18
N THR A 134 -4.30 0.90 -1.24
CA THR A 134 -5.73 1.22 -1.44
C THR A 134 -5.95 2.67 -1.90
N HIS A 135 -7.18 3.01 -2.28
CA HIS A 135 -7.57 4.39 -2.63
C HIS A 135 -7.34 5.45 -1.54
N ARG A 136 -7.05 5.03 -0.29
CA ARG A 136 -6.66 5.93 0.81
C ARG A 136 -5.15 5.91 1.11
N ASN A 137 -4.34 5.45 0.16
CA ASN A 137 -2.89 5.37 0.23
C ASN A 137 -2.31 4.52 1.39
N ARG A 138 -3.06 3.55 1.91
CA ARG A 138 -2.58 2.60 2.93
C ARG A 138 -2.48 1.18 2.39
N LEU A 139 -1.58 0.38 2.97
CA LEU A 139 -1.42 -1.05 2.68
C LEU A 139 -2.55 -1.87 3.30
N ARG A 140 -3.10 -2.82 2.53
CA ARG A 140 -4.06 -3.83 3.00
C ARG A 140 -3.79 -5.19 2.37
N PRO A 141 -4.00 -6.29 3.13
CA PRO A 141 -3.79 -7.63 2.59
C PRO A 141 -4.88 -7.99 1.58
N VAL A 142 -4.48 -8.64 0.50
CA VAL A 142 -5.40 -9.25 -0.46
C VAL A 142 -6.08 -10.45 0.21
N LEU A 143 -7.40 -10.38 0.37
CA LEU A 143 -8.17 -11.45 1.01
C LEU A 143 -8.52 -12.58 0.04
N HIS A 144 -8.80 -12.24 -1.21
CA HIS A 144 -9.26 -13.16 -2.24
C HIS A 144 -8.76 -12.73 -3.62
N ARG A 145 -8.37 -13.73 -4.43
CA ARG A 145 -8.06 -13.57 -5.85
C ARG A 145 -9.13 -14.25 -6.69
N PHE A 146 -9.44 -13.65 -7.82
CA PHE A 146 -10.43 -14.17 -8.76
C PHE A 146 -9.91 -13.99 -10.18
N GLU A 147 -10.21 -14.97 -11.02
CA GLU A 147 -9.81 -15.03 -12.41
C GLU A 147 -10.95 -15.58 -13.25
N ARG A 148 -10.98 -15.21 -14.53
CA ARG A 148 -11.93 -15.71 -15.52
C ARG A 148 -11.35 -15.53 -16.91
N GLU A 149 -11.85 -16.33 -17.83
CA GLU A 149 -11.66 -16.13 -19.27
C GLU A 149 -12.84 -15.33 -19.83
N THR A 150 -12.58 -14.42 -20.78
CA THR A 150 -13.58 -13.52 -21.36
C THR A 150 -13.09 -12.91 -22.66
N GLU A 151 -14.03 -12.63 -23.57
CA GLU A 151 -13.78 -11.95 -24.85
C GLU A 151 -14.36 -10.53 -24.88
N GLU A 152 -14.67 -9.96 -23.71
CA GLU A 152 -15.25 -8.63 -23.61
C GLU A 152 -14.26 -7.51 -24.01
N PRO A 153 -14.76 -6.34 -24.46
CA PRO A 153 -13.90 -5.19 -24.75
C PRO A 153 -13.16 -4.69 -23.50
N LEU A 154 -11.86 -4.41 -23.67
CA LEU A 154 -11.06 -3.69 -22.69
C LEU A 154 -11.15 -2.18 -22.91
N TYR A 155 -11.37 -1.46 -21.82
CA TYR A 155 -11.39 0.00 -21.78
C TYR A 155 -10.06 0.48 -21.23
N ILE A 156 -9.45 1.45 -21.92
CA ILE A 156 -8.14 2.00 -21.57
C ILE A 156 -8.32 3.46 -21.18
N ILE A 157 -8.12 3.75 -19.89
CA ILE A 157 -8.18 5.10 -19.34
C ILE A 157 -6.75 5.65 -19.31
N ARG A 158 -6.55 6.81 -19.95
CA ARG A 158 -5.25 7.49 -20.05
C ARG A 158 -5.28 8.83 -19.31
N PRO A 159 -4.83 8.89 -18.04
CA PRO A 159 -4.75 10.16 -17.31
C PRO A 159 -3.76 11.11 -17.97
N LYS A 160 -4.14 12.37 -18.21
CA LYS A 160 -3.25 13.36 -18.84
C LYS A 160 -2.19 13.95 -17.91
N LYS A 161 -2.48 14.02 -16.62
CA LYS A 161 -1.69 14.78 -15.63
C LYS A 161 -0.96 13.91 -14.63
N VAL A 162 -1.32 12.63 -14.59
CA VAL A 162 -0.78 11.69 -13.62
C VAL A 162 0.14 10.78 -14.41
N GLY A 163 1.41 10.71 -14.03
CA GLY A 163 2.43 9.93 -14.75
C GLY A 163 2.28 8.41 -14.57
N TYR A 164 1.07 7.92 -14.30
CA TYR A 164 0.79 6.50 -14.17
C TYR A 164 0.57 5.88 -15.53
N ASP A 165 0.84 4.57 -15.61
CA ASP A 165 0.52 3.76 -16.77
C ASP A 165 -0.99 3.74 -17.07
N ASP A 166 -1.30 3.43 -18.32
CA ASP A 166 -2.68 3.26 -18.79
C ASP A 166 -3.44 2.29 -17.86
N LEU A 167 -4.59 2.74 -17.33
CA LEU A 167 -5.46 1.88 -16.54
C LEU A 167 -6.35 1.08 -17.49
N ARG A 168 -6.12 -0.23 -17.56
CA ARG A 168 -6.85 -1.16 -18.45
C ARG A 168 -7.79 -2.03 -17.63
N LEU A 169 -9.06 -2.04 -18.02
CA LEU A 169 -10.11 -2.66 -17.23
C LEU A 169 -11.32 -3.06 -18.09
N THR A 170 -12.16 -3.92 -17.54
CA THR A 170 -13.39 -4.39 -18.18
C THR A 170 -14.50 -3.34 -18.08
N GLY A 171 -15.49 -3.35 -18.97
CA GLY A 171 -16.48 -2.27 -19.08
C GLY A 171 -17.24 -1.93 -17.79
N ASP A 172 -17.60 -2.95 -16.99
CA ASP A 172 -18.32 -2.76 -15.73
C ASP A 172 -17.41 -2.50 -14.52
N HIS A 173 -16.08 -2.57 -14.72
CA HIS A 173 -15.13 -2.28 -13.66
C HIS A 173 -15.22 -0.81 -13.25
N LYS A 174 -15.52 -0.58 -11.97
CA LYS A 174 -15.77 0.76 -11.46
C LYS A 174 -14.47 1.48 -11.11
N VAL A 175 -14.36 2.72 -11.53
CA VAL A 175 -13.25 3.62 -11.21
C VAL A 175 -13.80 4.80 -10.42
N TYR A 176 -13.05 5.26 -9.43
CA TYR A 176 -13.45 6.41 -8.64
C TYR A 176 -13.22 7.69 -9.45
N VAL A 177 -14.30 8.37 -9.83
CA VAL A 177 -14.30 9.43 -10.85
C VAL A 177 -15.10 10.63 -10.37
N VAL A 178 -14.60 11.83 -10.69
CA VAL A 178 -15.38 13.07 -10.68
C VAL A 178 -15.74 13.40 -12.12
N ARG A 179 -17.03 13.43 -12.44
CA ARG A 179 -17.45 13.77 -13.80
C ARG A 179 -17.18 15.22 -14.14
N SER A 180 -16.86 15.49 -15.40
CA SER A 180 -16.52 16.83 -15.87
C SER A 180 -17.62 17.86 -15.60
N GLU A 181 -18.88 17.44 -15.67
CA GLU A 181 -20.06 18.27 -15.37
C GLU A 181 -20.21 18.61 -13.88
N TRP A 182 -19.58 17.87 -12.97
CA TRP A 182 -19.63 18.13 -11.53
C TRP A 182 -18.65 19.21 -11.11
N VAL A 183 -17.70 19.58 -11.98
CA VAL A 183 -16.64 20.53 -11.67
C VAL A 183 -17.07 21.94 -12.04
N ASN A 184 -17.12 22.84 -11.05
CA ASN A 184 -17.37 24.25 -11.33
C ASN A 184 -16.13 24.87 -12.02
N LYS A 185 -16.34 25.47 -13.20
CA LYS A 185 -15.26 26.04 -14.03
C LYS A 185 -14.61 27.28 -13.42
N HIS A 186 -15.23 27.90 -12.41
CA HIS A 186 -14.65 29.02 -11.68
C HIS A 186 -13.74 28.49 -10.58
N LYS A 187 -12.42 28.64 -10.75
CA LYS A 187 -11.43 28.33 -9.71
C LYS A 187 -11.62 29.30 -8.54
N SER A 188 -11.85 28.77 -7.34
CA SER A 188 -11.59 29.53 -6.11
C SER A 188 -10.11 29.41 -5.74
N ARG A 189 -9.65 30.28 -4.84
CA ARG A 189 -8.29 30.23 -4.30
C ARG A 189 -7.96 28.87 -3.67
N ASP A 190 -8.99 28.16 -3.20
CA ASP A 190 -8.91 26.86 -2.50
C ASP A 190 -9.10 25.63 -3.41
N GLY A 191 -9.15 25.81 -4.74
CA GLY A 191 -9.22 24.69 -5.70
C GLY A 191 -10.53 24.58 -6.49
N LEU A 192 -10.83 23.36 -6.95
CA LEU A 192 -12.04 23.05 -7.71
C LEU A 192 -13.21 22.84 -6.75
N ARG A 193 -14.30 23.60 -6.94
CA ARG A 193 -15.57 23.32 -6.25
C ARG A 193 -16.33 22.24 -6.99
N LEU A 194 -16.63 21.15 -6.29
CA LEU A 194 -17.42 20.05 -6.80
C LEU A 194 -18.90 20.26 -6.45
N GLN A 195 -19.78 20.03 -7.42
CA GLN A 195 -21.23 19.97 -7.18
C GLN A 195 -21.66 18.64 -6.57
N GLN A 196 -20.88 17.59 -6.79
CA GLN A 196 -21.10 16.23 -6.30
C GLN A 196 -19.75 15.62 -5.91
N GLU A 197 -19.75 14.81 -4.86
CA GLU A 197 -18.59 14.02 -4.47
C GLU A 197 -18.22 13.01 -5.57
N PRO A 198 -16.95 12.56 -5.65
CA PRO A 198 -16.57 11.51 -6.58
C PRO A 198 -17.36 10.22 -6.33
N ASP A 199 -17.58 9.44 -7.38
CA ASP A 199 -18.35 8.20 -7.31
C ASP A 199 -17.67 7.07 -8.11
N TRP A 200 -18.06 5.84 -7.83
CA TRP A 200 -17.59 4.63 -8.50
C TRP A 200 -18.35 4.41 -9.82
N ILE A 201 -17.78 4.94 -10.90
CA ILE A 201 -18.38 4.91 -12.24
C ILE A 201 -17.82 3.73 -13.07
N PRO A 202 -18.67 2.92 -13.75
CA PRO A 202 -18.21 1.88 -14.66
C PRO A 202 -17.30 2.42 -15.77
N ALA A 203 -16.23 1.67 -16.11
CA ALA A 203 -15.24 2.06 -17.11
C ALA A 203 -15.85 2.51 -18.45
N LYS A 204 -16.87 1.78 -18.90
CA LYS A 204 -17.56 2.02 -20.18
C LYS A 204 -18.34 3.34 -20.23
N GLU A 205 -18.62 3.94 -19.08
CA GLU A 205 -19.37 5.19 -18.96
C GLU A 205 -18.48 6.43 -18.81
N ILE A 206 -17.18 6.24 -18.55
CA ILE A 206 -16.21 7.32 -18.36
C ILE A 206 -15.92 7.99 -19.70
N LYS A 207 -15.90 9.33 -19.71
CA LYS A 207 -15.74 10.13 -20.93
C LYS A 207 -14.46 10.97 -20.89
N PRO A 208 -13.86 11.29 -22.06
CA PRO A 208 -12.78 12.25 -22.13
C PRO A 208 -13.18 13.58 -21.49
N GLY A 209 -12.42 14.02 -20.49
CA GLY A 209 -12.69 15.24 -19.72
C GLY A 209 -13.11 14.97 -18.27
N ASP A 210 -13.54 13.75 -17.94
CA ASP A 210 -13.73 13.31 -16.56
C ASP A 210 -12.39 13.23 -15.82
N TYR A 211 -12.46 13.36 -14.50
CA TYR A 211 -11.31 13.36 -13.62
C TYR A 211 -11.25 12.04 -12.86
N VAL A 212 -10.17 11.29 -13.02
CA VAL A 212 -9.91 10.09 -12.23
C VAL A 212 -9.36 10.52 -10.87
N ALA A 213 -9.98 10.02 -9.80
CA ALA A 213 -9.49 10.26 -8.45
C ALA A 213 -8.23 9.43 -8.21
N VAL A 214 -7.21 10.05 -7.64
CA VAL A 214 -5.93 9.42 -7.29
C VAL A 214 -5.83 9.43 -5.77
N ALA A 215 -5.26 8.36 -5.21
CA ALA A 215 -4.98 8.31 -3.78
C ALA A 215 -4.03 9.46 -3.39
N TYR A 216 -4.41 10.20 -2.36
CA TYR A 216 -3.56 11.19 -1.70
C TYR A 216 -3.35 10.72 -0.27
N ASN A 217 -2.13 10.85 0.25
CA ASN A 217 -1.89 10.47 1.63
C ASN A 217 -2.47 11.52 2.59
N GLY A 218 -3.47 11.13 3.38
CA GLY A 218 -4.04 11.97 4.43
C GLY A 218 -3.94 11.35 5.83
N GLU A 219 -3.31 10.18 5.97
CA GLU A 219 -3.14 9.49 7.24
C GLU A 219 -1.69 9.69 7.72
N GLU A 220 -1.49 10.54 8.74
CA GLU A 220 -0.21 10.67 9.43
C GLU A 220 -0.11 9.59 10.51
N SER A 221 0.89 8.71 10.41
CA SER A 221 1.06 7.59 11.35
C SER A 221 2.53 7.20 11.58
N SER A 222 3.47 8.05 11.20
CA SER A 222 4.89 7.79 11.40
C SER A 222 5.26 7.65 12.89
N PRO A 223 6.20 6.76 13.24
CA PRO A 223 6.69 6.65 14.59
C PRO A 223 7.50 7.90 14.99
N ASN A 224 7.45 8.29 16.26
CA ASN A 224 8.29 9.40 16.76
C ASN A 224 9.79 9.03 16.78
N THR A 225 10.10 7.74 16.85
CA THR A 225 11.47 7.23 16.96
C THR A 225 11.66 5.95 16.18
N ILE A 226 12.88 5.75 15.65
CA ILE A 226 13.32 4.51 15.00
C ILE A 226 14.47 3.96 15.83
N ASN A 227 14.43 2.68 16.23
CA ASN A 227 15.56 2.05 16.92
C ASN A 227 16.37 1.19 15.95
N LEU A 228 17.70 1.28 16.00
CA LEU A 228 18.58 0.49 15.14
C LEU A 228 18.41 -1.02 15.38
N HIS A 229 18.30 -1.44 16.65
CA HIS A 229 18.21 -2.85 17.03
C HIS A 229 16.98 -3.57 16.45
N ASP A 230 15.94 -2.85 16.05
CA ASP A 230 14.76 -3.43 15.39
C ASP A 230 15.07 -3.96 13.98
N TYR A 231 16.20 -3.55 13.37
CA TYR A 231 16.58 -3.87 11.99
C TYR A 231 17.84 -4.71 11.85
N ILE A 232 18.56 -4.96 12.94
CA ILE A 232 19.88 -5.61 12.92
C ILE A 232 19.93 -6.74 13.93
N SER A 233 20.76 -7.74 13.67
CA SER A 233 20.88 -8.93 14.51
C SER A 233 22.26 -9.02 15.15
N GLY A 234 22.34 -9.65 16.34
CA GLY A 234 23.61 -9.79 17.08
C GLY A 234 24.05 -8.54 17.83
N TYR A 235 23.16 -7.56 17.98
CA TYR A 235 23.36 -6.38 18.82
C TYR A 235 22.27 -6.32 19.91
N GLU A 236 22.63 -5.72 21.04
CA GLU A 236 21.75 -5.47 22.18
C GLU A 236 21.69 -3.96 22.43
N ALA A 237 20.52 -3.46 22.85
CA ALA A 237 20.33 -2.06 23.21
C ALA A 237 20.29 -1.88 24.74
N LYS A 238 21.05 -0.90 25.24
CA LYS A 238 21.03 -0.51 26.66
C LYS A 238 21.24 1.01 26.78
N ASP A 239 20.41 1.66 27.58
CA ASP A 239 20.45 3.11 27.81
C ASP A 239 20.46 3.95 26.51
N GLY A 240 19.66 3.53 25.51
CA GLY A 240 19.56 4.18 24.20
C GLY A 240 20.78 4.01 23.28
N LYS A 241 21.73 3.15 23.65
CA LYS A 241 22.94 2.86 22.89
C LYS A 241 23.00 1.39 22.45
N LEU A 242 23.72 1.14 21.36
CA LEU A 242 23.84 -0.18 20.74
C LEU A 242 25.18 -0.86 21.08
N PHE A 243 25.14 -2.17 21.38
CA PHE A 243 26.30 -3.00 21.73
C PHE A 243 26.32 -4.31 20.96
N LYS A 244 27.50 -4.86 20.70
CA LYS A 244 27.64 -6.22 20.18
C LYS A 244 27.77 -7.21 21.35
N ALA A 245 26.89 -8.19 21.42
CA ALA A 245 27.00 -9.25 22.43
C ALA A 245 28.26 -10.11 22.13
N THR A 246 29.33 -9.98 22.92
CA THR A 246 30.50 -10.86 22.82
C THR A 246 30.40 -11.99 23.82
N THR A 247 30.10 -13.21 23.36
CA THR A 247 30.38 -14.44 24.11
C THR A 247 31.86 -14.78 23.97
N ARG A 248 32.65 -14.54 25.02
CA ARG A 248 33.97 -15.16 25.17
C ARG A 248 34.21 -15.60 26.61
N GLY A 249 34.13 -16.92 26.83
CA GLY A 249 34.62 -17.61 28.02
C GLY A 249 34.26 -19.09 27.99
N ASP A 250 35.23 -19.99 28.16
CA ASP A 250 35.06 -21.46 28.20
C ASP A 250 34.22 -21.98 29.39
N HIS A 251 33.65 -21.09 30.21
CA HIS A 251 32.86 -21.43 31.40
C HIS A 251 31.58 -20.59 31.58
N GLY A 252 31.01 -20.03 30.52
CA GLY A 252 29.67 -19.42 30.57
C GLY A 252 29.56 -18.11 31.37
N TYR A 253 30.68 -17.49 31.74
CA TYR A 253 30.68 -16.12 32.26
C TYR A 253 30.83 -15.11 31.12
N VAL A 254 29.86 -14.20 31.01
CA VAL A 254 29.94 -13.04 30.12
C VAL A 254 30.95 -12.07 30.70
N SER A 255 32.13 -11.95 30.08
CA SER A 255 33.12 -10.93 30.45
C SER A 255 32.58 -9.53 30.14
N GLU A 256 32.72 -8.60 31.07
CA GLU A 256 32.31 -7.20 30.93
C GLU A 256 32.90 -6.53 29.67
N TRP A 257 31.99 -6.10 28.80
CA TRP A 257 32.00 -4.93 27.90
C TRP A 257 33.36 -4.43 27.37
N GLY A 258 34.01 -5.23 26.53
CA GLY A 258 35.22 -4.82 25.81
C GLY A 258 34.97 -4.21 24.42
N THR A 259 34.26 -3.08 24.28
CA THR A 259 34.50 -2.00 23.27
C THR A 259 33.42 -0.89 23.30
N HIS A 260 33.85 0.33 22.96
CA HIS A 260 33.29 1.63 23.35
C HIS A 260 31.92 2.01 22.74
N TYR A 261 31.01 2.40 23.63
CA TYR A 261 29.79 3.19 23.44
C TYR A 261 29.96 4.35 22.43
N LYS A 262 29.64 4.14 21.15
CA LYS A 262 29.63 5.23 20.15
C LYS A 262 28.39 5.30 19.26
N ILE A 263 27.50 4.30 19.31
CA ILE A 263 26.34 4.27 18.41
C ILE A 263 25.06 4.48 19.19
N GLN A 264 24.30 5.50 18.79
CA GLN A 264 22.95 5.72 19.30
C GLN A 264 22.02 4.69 18.66
N ASP A 265 21.27 3.99 19.50
CA ASP A 265 20.26 3.03 19.06
C ASP A 265 18.94 3.74 18.75
N ARG A 266 18.49 4.62 19.64
CA ARG A 266 17.21 5.33 19.51
C ARG A 266 17.39 6.63 18.74
N LEU A 267 16.84 6.69 17.52
CA LEU A 267 16.85 7.88 16.68
C LEU A 267 15.51 8.61 16.77
N GLU A 268 15.54 9.91 17.07
CA GLU A 268 14.36 10.77 16.93
C GLU A 268 14.09 11.07 15.46
N LEU A 269 12.87 10.79 15.01
CA LEU A 269 12.44 11.02 13.63
C LEU A 269 12.00 12.46 13.47
N ASP A 270 12.98 13.33 13.20
CA ASP A 270 12.79 14.75 12.98
C ASP A 270 13.26 15.18 11.57
N GLY A 271 13.20 16.49 11.31
CA GLY A 271 13.54 17.05 10.00
C GLY A 271 14.98 16.76 9.58
N GLU A 272 15.95 16.81 10.50
CA GLU A 272 17.35 16.51 10.18
C GLU A 272 17.56 15.06 9.77
N LEU A 273 16.93 14.12 10.50
CA LEU A 273 17.02 12.70 10.16
C LEU A 273 16.32 12.41 8.81
N CYS A 274 15.16 13.03 8.57
CA CYS A 274 14.46 12.91 7.30
C CYS A 274 15.28 13.48 6.13
N TYR A 275 15.90 14.65 6.32
CA TYR A 275 16.82 15.23 5.33
C TYR A 275 17.99 14.30 5.01
N LEU A 276 18.61 13.70 6.03
CA LEU A 276 19.67 12.70 5.84
C LEU A 276 19.18 11.47 5.06
N PHE A 277 18.00 10.94 5.41
CA PHE A 277 17.41 9.80 4.70
C PHE A 277 17.14 10.12 3.24
N GLY A 278 16.64 11.32 2.95
CA GLY A 278 16.45 11.82 1.59
C GLY A 278 17.76 11.84 0.81
N ARG A 279 18.81 12.44 1.40
CA ARG A 279 20.14 12.51 0.76
C ARG A 279 20.71 11.12 0.50
N TRP A 280 20.53 10.18 1.43
CA TRP A 280 20.95 8.79 1.25
C TRP A 280 20.17 8.09 0.14
N LEU A 281 18.86 8.32 0.02
CA LEU A 281 18.04 7.69 -1.03
C LEU A 281 18.52 8.07 -2.43
N GLY A 282 19.04 9.29 -2.63
CA GLY A 282 19.71 9.66 -3.87
C GLY A 282 21.14 9.11 -3.97
N ASP A 283 22.09 9.77 -3.31
CA ASP A 283 23.54 9.54 -3.47
C ASP A 283 24.16 8.48 -2.54
N GLY A 284 23.37 7.90 -1.63
CA GLY A 284 23.85 6.95 -0.64
C GLY A 284 24.17 5.57 -1.21
N CYS A 285 25.14 4.88 -0.62
CA CYS A 285 25.49 3.51 -0.94
C CYS A 285 25.90 2.75 0.33
N VAL A 286 25.47 1.49 0.45
CA VAL A 286 25.97 0.58 1.49
C VAL A 286 27.36 0.10 1.08
N THR A 287 28.33 0.28 1.96
CA THR A 287 29.69 -0.22 1.74
C THR A 287 29.78 -1.65 2.27
N HIS A 288 30.62 -2.47 1.65
CA HIS A 288 30.74 -3.89 1.97
C HIS A 288 32.19 -4.24 2.33
N ARG A 289 32.38 -5.32 3.09
CA ARG A 289 33.73 -5.88 3.28
C ARG A 289 34.21 -6.48 1.97
N THR A 290 35.50 -6.29 1.67
CA THR A 290 36.13 -6.75 0.43
C THR A 290 35.80 -8.22 0.14
N GLY A 291 35.17 -8.46 -1.01
CA GLY A 291 34.84 -9.82 -1.47
C GLY A 291 33.61 -10.46 -0.81
N THR A 292 32.77 -9.70 -0.10
CA THR A 292 31.55 -10.22 0.56
C THR A 292 30.39 -9.24 0.44
N ASP A 293 29.15 -9.72 0.63
CA ASP A 293 27.93 -8.87 0.73
C ASP A 293 27.62 -8.43 2.17
N ILE A 294 28.60 -8.57 3.07
CA ILE A 294 28.49 -8.17 4.46
C ILE A 294 28.72 -6.65 4.54
N PRO A 295 27.76 -5.86 5.05
CA PRO A 295 27.94 -4.42 5.20
C PRO A 295 29.14 -4.06 6.07
N SER A 296 29.85 -3.00 5.70
CA SER A 296 30.94 -2.40 6.46
C SER A 296 30.65 -0.95 6.88
N GLY A 297 29.56 -0.37 6.37
CA GLY A 297 29.20 1.01 6.60
C GLY A 297 28.27 1.58 5.53
N ILE A 298 28.23 2.90 5.46
CA ILE A 298 27.60 3.65 4.37
C ILE A 298 28.56 4.68 3.79
N LYS A 299 28.28 5.10 2.56
CA LYS A 299 28.96 6.18 1.86
C LYS A 299 27.93 7.07 1.18
N ILE A 300 28.14 8.38 1.20
CA ILE A 300 27.34 9.35 0.42
C ILE A 300 28.31 10.18 -0.43
N VAL A 301 27.97 10.37 -1.70
CA VAL A 301 28.79 11.10 -2.68
C VAL A 301 28.28 12.54 -2.81
N PHE A 302 29.20 13.49 -2.97
CA PHE A 302 28.89 14.91 -3.13
C PHE A 302 29.76 15.54 -4.23
N GLY A 303 29.19 16.45 -5.01
CA GLY A 303 29.89 17.32 -5.95
C GLY A 303 30.92 18.23 -5.26
N LEU A 304 31.82 18.82 -6.04
CA LEU A 304 32.88 19.71 -5.50
C LEU A 304 32.34 21.03 -4.96
N ASP A 305 31.16 21.44 -5.42
CA ASP A 305 30.41 22.63 -5.03
C ASP A 305 29.52 22.40 -3.80
N GLU A 306 29.24 21.14 -3.44
CA GLU A 306 28.37 20.75 -2.32
C GLU A 306 29.10 20.68 -0.96
N LYS A 307 30.06 21.59 -0.73
CA LYS A 307 30.94 21.55 0.47
C LYS A 307 30.19 21.85 1.76
N ASN A 308 29.13 22.65 1.73
CA ASN A 308 28.38 22.97 2.93
C ASN A 308 27.44 21.80 3.29
N GLU A 309 26.86 21.18 2.28
CA GLU A 309 25.95 20.05 2.36
C GLU A 309 26.65 18.82 2.95
N ILE A 310 27.88 18.52 2.52
CA ILE A 310 28.64 17.39 3.09
C ILE A 310 29.00 17.63 4.57
N GLN A 311 29.29 18.87 4.98
CA GLN A 311 29.57 19.20 6.38
C GLN A 311 28.30 19.10 7.23
N GLU A 312 27.17 19.55 6.69
CA GLU A 312 25.88 19.46 7.37
C GLU A 312 25.44 18.01 7.55
N ILE A 313 25.55 17.19 6.50
CA ILE A 313 25.27 15.75 6.57
C ILE A 313 26.21 15.06 7.57
N ALA A 314 27.49 15.46 7.61
CA ALA A 314 28.43 14.90 8.58
C ALA A 314 28.02 15.22 10.03
N ARG A 315 27.64 16.47 10.31
CA ARG A 315 27.13 16.92 11.61
C ARG A 315 25.87 16.15 12.01
N ILE A 316 24.92 15.98 11.09
CA ILE A 316 23.67 15.23 11.37
C ILE A 316 24.00 13.78 11.71
N ILE A 317 24.89 13.13 10.96
CA ILE A 317 25.28 11.73 11.25
C ILE A 317 25.93 11.63 12.63
N GLU A 318 26.86 12.53 12.97
CA GLU A 318 27.49 12.52 14.29
C GLU A 318 26.47 12.76 15.41
N ALA A 319 25.56 13.73 15.25
CA ALA A 319 24.54 14.04 16.24
C ALA A 319 23.53 12.88 16.43
N LYS A 320 23.07 12.28 15.32
CA LYS A 320 22.04 11.23 15.34
C LYS A 320 22.59 9.87 15.71
N PHE A 321 23.74 9.49 15.15
CA PHE A 321 24.30 8.15 15.31
C PHE A 321 25.46 8.10 16.31
N GLY A 322 26.05 9.22 16.73
CA GLY A 322 27.20 9.25 17.64
C GLY A 322 28.54 8.88 16.99
N ILE A 323 28.60 8.79 15.66
CA ILE A 323 29.79 8.42 14.90
C ILE A 323 30.22 9.56 14.00
N GLU A 324 31.47 10.00 14.16
CA GLU A 324 32.12 10.98 13.30
C GLU A 324 32.40 10.39 11.89
N PRO A 325 31.85 10.99 10.82
CA PRO A 325 32.13 10.56 9.45
C PRO A 325 33.50 11.03 8.94
N SER A 326 34.05 10.31 7.97
CA SER A 326 35.29 10.69 7.28
C SER A 326 35.00 11.24 5.89
N ILE A 327 35.36 12.50 5.65
CA ILE A 327 35.24 13.14 4.34
C ILE A 327 36.56 13.00 3.58
N LYS A 328 36.50 12.51 2.34
CA LYS A 328 37.67 12.31 1.48
C LYS A 328 37.40 12.86 0.08
N LEU A 329 38.37 13.58 -0.48
CA LEU A 329 38.37 13.90 -1.90
C LEU A 329 38.66 12.62 -2.70
N SER A 330 37.87 12.37 -3.75
CA SER A 330 38.08 11.23 -4.65
C SER A 330 39.48 11.25 -5.28
N SER A 331 39.99 10.08 -5.66
CA SER A 331 41.31 9.96 -6.32
C SER A 331 41.38 10.68 -7.66
N THR A 332 40.24 10.91 -8.31
CA THR A 332 40.13 11.70 -9.55
C THR A 332 39.87 13.18 -9.30
N GLU A 333 39.76 13.61 -8.04
CA GLU A 333 39.49 14.99 -7.62
C GLU A 333 38.20 15.60 -8.19
N ARG A 334 37.18 14.77 -8.41
CA ARG A 334 35.92 15.18 -9.07
C ARG A 334 34.69 15.22 -8.16
N TRP A 335 34.78 14.61 -6.99
CA TRP A 335 33.73 14.54 -5.98
C TRP A 335 34.33 14.27 -4.60
N TYR A 336 33.54 14.49 -3.57
CA TYR A 336 33.82 14.08 -2.19
C TYR A 336 33.05 12.81 -1.83
N ASP A 337 33.71 11.91 -1.11
CA ASP A 337 33.07 10.77 -0.46
C ASP A 337 32.98 11.04 1.05
N LEU A 338 31.77 11.00 1.61
CA LEU A 338 31.52 10.95 3.05
C LEU A 338 31.36 9.49 3.47
N TRP A 339 32.28 8.99 4.30
CA TRP A 339 32.33 7.61 4.77
C TRP A 339 31.89 7.48 6.23
N VAL A 340 31.00 6.54 6.49
CA VAL A 340 30.66 6.11 7.86
C VAL A 340 31.05 4.64 8.00
N ASN A 341 32.20 4.36 8.60
CA ASN A 341 32.73 3.00 8.74
C ASN A 341 32.13 2.30 9.97
N SER A 342 30.86 1.90 9.85
CA SER A 342 30.12 1.23 10.93
C SER A 342 29.21 0.15 10.37
N MET A 343 29.56 -1.11 10.67
CA MET A 343 28.79 -2.29 10.30
C MET A 343 27.30 -2.22 10.70
N PRO A 344 26.91 -1.90 11.96
CA PRO A 344 25.50 -1.83 12.33
C PRO A 344 24.75 -0.70 11.61
N ILE A 345 25.40 0.43 11.31
CA ILE A 345 24.77 1.48 10.48
C ILE A 345 24.57 0.99 9.05
N GLY A 346 25.57 0.31 8.47
CA GLY A 346 25.44 -0.28 7.14
C GLY A 346 24.31 -1.32 7.05
N GLU A 347 24.18 -2.18 8.07
CA GLU A 347 23.08 -3.14 8.19
C GLU A 347 21.73 -2.45 8.34
N PHE A 348 21.63 -1.44 9.21
CA PHE A 348 20.41 -0.65 9.41
C PHE A 348 19.94 0.02 8.12
N PHE A 349 20.80 0.76 7.41
CA PHE A 349 20.42 1.42 6.16
C PHE A 349 20.04 0.40 5.07
N LYS A 350 20.77 -0.73 4.98
CA LYS A 350 20.46 -1.82 4.05
C LYS A 350 19.08 -2.43 4.34
N ALA A 351 18.76 -2.65 5.61
CA ALA A 351 17.48 -3.23 6.03
C ALA A 351 16.32 -2.25 5.84
N LEU A 352 16.52 -0.98 6.18
CA LEU A 352 15.47 0.04 6.16
C LEU A 352 15.12 0.50 4.74
N PHE A 353 16.13 0.71 3.89
CA PHE A 353 15.95 1.32 2.58
C PHE A 353 16.36 0.43 1.41
N GLY A 354 16.93 -0.75 1.66
CA GLY A 354 17.49 -1.60 0.61
C GLY A 354 18.92 -1.22 0.21
N CYS A 355 19.38 -1.77 -0.92
CA CYS A 355 20.73 -1.54 -1.43
C CYS A 355 20.75 -1.54 -2.95
N TYR A 356 21.83 -0.98 -3.53
CA TYR A 356 21.96 -0.67 -4.95
C TYR A 356 20.91 0.34 -5.45
N SER A 357 21.20 1.06 -6.54
CA SER A 357 20.27 2.07 -7.06
C SER A 357 18.89 1.50 -7.38
N TYR A 358 18.82 0.29 -7.94
CA TYR A 358 17.58 -0.41 -8.30
C TYR A 358 16.83 -1.05 -7.13
N GLY A 359 17.46 -1.20 -5.96
CA GLY A 359 16.86 -1.85 -4.80
C GLY A 359 16.49 -0.88 -3.67
N LYS A 360 16.73 0.43 -3.85
CA LYS A 360 16.33 1.44 -2.88
C LYS A 360 14.81 1.62 -2.82
N GLN A 361 14.27 1.83 -1.63
CA GLN A 361 12.85 2.08 -1.41
C GLN A 361 12.62 2.93 -0.16
N ILE A 362 11.50 3.66 -0.13
CA ILE A 362 11.02 4.36 1.07
C ILE A 362 10.18 3.36 1.89
N PRO A 363 10.55 3.06 3.15
CA PRO A 363 9.77 2.16 3.99
C PRO A 363 8.40 2.76 4.35
N ASP A 364 7.40 1.91 4.56
CA ASP A 364 6.01 2.31 4.84
C ASP A 364 5.86 3.35 5.95
N GLN A 365 6.66 3.23 7.02
CA GLN A 365 6.65 4.18 8.13
C GLN A 365 7.07 5.60 7.73
N LEU A 366 7.87 5.76 6.67
CA LEU A 366 8.27 7.05 6.12
C LEU A 366 7.33 7.53 5.00
N MET A 367 6.49 6.64 4.46
CA MET A 367 5.43 7.03 3.52
C MET A 367 4.31 7.83 4.20
N HIS A 368 4.18 7.73 5.54
CA HIS A 368 3.13 8.33 6.36
C HIS A 368 3.63 9.39 7.35
N LEU A 369 4.72 10.07 7.00
CA LEU A 369 5.26 11.22 7.72
C LEU A 369 4.27 12.39 7.74
N SER A 370 4.43 13.30 8.70
CA SER A 370 3.75 14.61 8.62
C SER A 370 4.20 15.37 7.38
N THR A 371 3.42 16.38 6.98
CA THR A 371 3.75 17.22 5.82
C THR A 371 5.13 17.85 5.97
N GLU A 372 5.48 18.34 7.15
CA GLU A 372 6.77 18.99 7.44
C GLU A 372 7.94 18.03 7.31
N LEU A 373 7.82 16.81 7.84
CA LEU A 373 8.88 15.80 7.75
C LEU A 373 9.01 15.22 6.33
N THR A 374 7.89 15.08 5.62
CA THR A 374 7.88 14.69 4.21
C THR A 374 8.65 15.70 3.35
N LEU A 375 8.48 17.01 3.62
CA LEU A 375 9.22 18.05 2.93
C LEU A 375 10.72 17.97 3.16
N GLU A 376 11.18 17.68 4.38
CA GLU A 376 12.62 17.52 4.64
C GLU A 376 13.18 16.25 3.99
N LEU A 377 12.44 15.14 3.98
CA LEU A 377 12.80 13.93 3.24
C LEU A 377 12.97 14.23 1.74
N LEU A 378 11.98 14.88 1.13
CA LEU A 378 12.03 15.25 -0.28
C LEU A 378 13.14 16.26 -0.55
N ARG A 379 13.38 17.23 0.34
CA ARG A 379 14.47 18.20 0.22
C ARG A 379 15.83 17.51 0.17
N GLY A 380 16.07 16.51 1.01
CA GLY A 380 17.30 15.72 0.99
C GLY A 380 17.48 14.94 -0.31
N LEU A 381 16.39 14.37 -0.83
CA LEU A 381 16.41 13.59 -2.06
C LEU A 381 16.61 14.45 -3.31
N PHE A 382 15.88 15.56 -3.42
CA PHE A 382 16.01 16.51 -4.52
C PHE A 382 17.32 17.28 -4.47
N SER A 383 17.98 17.40 -3.32
CA SER A 383 19.35 17.97 -3.29
C SER A 383 20.38 17.02 -3.89
N ALA A 384 20.14 15.71 -3.88
CA ALA A 384 21.02 14.71 -4.49
C ALA A 384 20.77 14.56 -6.00
N ASP A 385 19.57 14.13 -6.38
CA ASP A 385 19.24 13.74 -7.77
C ASP A 385 18.30 14.74 -8.48
N GLY A 386 17.92 15.82 -7.79
CA GLY A 386 17.00 16.81 -8.33
C GLY A 386 17.68 17.78 -9.28
N TYR A 387 16.90 18.30 -10.22
CA TYR A 387 17.34 19.36 -11.12
C TYR A 387 16.26 20.43 -11.25
N ILE A 388 16.71 21.65 -11.55
CA ILE A 388 15.84 22.77 -11.88
C ILE A 388 16.06 23.12 -13.34
N SER A 389 14.99 23.13 -14.12
CA SER A 389 15.01 23.55 -15.53
C SER A 389 13.87 24.52 -15.78
N ASP A 390 14.23 25.71 -16.28
CA ASP A 390 13.36 26.89 -16.39
C ASP A 390 12.71 27.28 -15.06
N ASN A 391 11.54 26.72 -14.76
CA ASN A 391 10.76 26.90 -13.53
C ASN A 391 10.14 25.57 -13.06
N LYS A 392 10.72 24.45 -13.48
CA LYS A 392 10.28 23.10 -13.10
C LYS A 392 11.35 22.47 -12.23
N LEU A 393 10.91 21.94 -11.11
CA LEU A 393 11.68 21.00 -10.31
C LEU A 393 11.42 19.59 -10.86
N GLY A 394 12.47 18.82 -11.07
CA GLY A 394 12.38 17.45 -11.54
C GLY A 394 13.41 16.56 -10.86
N ILE A 395 13.20 15.25 -10.96
CA ILE A 395 14.13 14.21 -10.51
C ILE A 395 14.05 13.06 -11.51
N VAL A 396 15.19 12.45 -11.84
CA VAL A 396 15.25 11.30 -12.76
C VAL A 396 15.94 10.15 -12.08
N LEU A 397 15.19 9.06 -11.84
CA LEU A 397 15.72 7.86 -11.20
C LEU A 397 15.53 6.65 -12.11
N ALA A 398 16.52 5.75 -12.11
CA ALA A 398 16.42 4.45 -12.79
C ALA A 398 15.51 3.46 -12.04
N ASN A 399 15.19 3.73 -10.78
CA ASN A 399 14.40 2.88 -9.91
C ASN A 399 12.92 3.26 -9.95
N ARG A 400 12.11 2.44 -10.64
CA ARG A 400 10.68 2.67 -10.82
C ARG A 400 9.89 2.67 -9.51
N THR A 401 10.25 1.79 -8.56
CA THR A 401 9.58 1.72 -7.25
C THR A 401 9.77 3.03 -6.49
N LEU A 402 11.02 3.48 -6.36
CA LEU A 402 11.34 4.73 -5.68
C LEU A 402 10.70 5.95 -6.37
N THR A 403 10.72 6.02 -7.71
CA THR A 403 10.03 7.08 -8.47
C THR A 403 8.53 7.13 -8.16
N THR A 404 7.89 5.96 -8.03
CA THR A 404 6.47 5.87 -7.69
C THR A 404 6.21 6.36 -6.27
N GLN A 405 7.04 5.95 -5.31
CA GLN A 405 6.91 6.36 -3.92
C GLN A 405 7.08 7.88 -3.76
N ILE A 406 8.02 8.48 -4.48
CA ILE A 406 8.17 9.95 -4.52
C ILE A 406 6.91 10.61 -5.07
N HIS A 407 6.36 10.09 -6.17
CA HIS A 407 5.10 10.60 -6.72
C HIS A 407 3.91 10.44 -5.76
N GLN A 408 3.92 9.46 -4.86
CA GLN A 408 2.88 9.32 -3.82
C GLN A 408 3.06 10.30 -2.66
N LEU A 409 4.28 10.79 -2.42
CA LEU A 409 4.58 11.79 -1.40
C LEU A 409 4.34 13.23 -1.88
N LEU A 410 4.36 13.46 -3.20
CA LEU A 410 4.05 14.74 -3.86
C LEU A 410 2.53 14.90 -4.07
#